data_AF-A0A5K7ZJ06-F1
#
_entry.id   AF-A0A5K7ZJ06-F1
#
_cell.length_a   1.000
_cell.length_b   1.000
_cell.length_c   1.000
_cell.angle_alpha   90.00
_cell.angle_beta   90.00
_cell.angle_gamma   90.00
#
_symmetry.space_group_name_H-M   'P 1'
#
loop_
_entity.id
_entity.type
_entity.pdbx_description
1 polymer ?
#
loop_
_entity_poly.entity_id
_entity_poly.type
_entity_poly.pdbx_seq_one_letter_code
_entity_poly.pdbx_strand_id
1 'polypeptide(L)'
;MTTNENAYFRLRKNSKEIKLNLAGYWSYPIYYRTSKGTYWMYYISAIESIFNSNKTLIYRPHALLVTLPNSDEVIQFQNFKKGFDSFPNVVWEKTIGQFPFDAIGNLTMKQFRKKEIELIDLCYKNIYLFNKIGVIDEEMQDLYKTLCNPLHIEFIRCQSPLFYKCIWG
;
A
#
# COMPACT_ATOMS: atom_id res chain seq x y z
N MET A 1 -3.42 22.94 -16.68
CA MET A 1 -4.22 21.71 -16.84
C MET A 1 -3.97 20.84 -15.63
N THR A 2 -4.84 20.87 -14.62
CA THR A 2 -4.79 19.93 -13.50
C THR A 2 -5.36 18.61 -13.98
N THR A 3 -4.50 17.71 -14.48
CA THR A 3 -4.84 16.29 -14.50
C THR A 3 -5.29 15.94 -13.08
N ASN A 4 -6.51 15.45 -12.92
CA ASN A 4 -7.04 15.00 -11.64
C ASN A 4 -6.09 13.94 -11.08
N GLU A 5 -5.18 14.35 -10.21
CA GLU A 5 -4.18 13.47 -9.62
C GLU A 5 -4.91 12.34 -8.89
N ASN A 6 -4.47 11.09 -9.08
CA ASN A 6 -5.12 9.92 -8.52
C ASN A 6 -5.28 10.02 -6.99
N ALA A 7 -6.41 9.54 -6.43
CA ALA A 7 -6.70 9.63 -4.99
C ALA A 7 -5.57 9.04 -4.13
N TYR A 8 -4.98 7.93 -4.58
CA TYR A 8 -3.81 7.32 -3.93
C TYR A 8 -2.64 8.31 -3.77
N PHE A 9 -2.29 9.03 -4.84
CA PHE A 9 -1.18 9.98 -4.81
C PHE A 9 -1.51 11.23 -3.97
N ARG A 10 -2.78 11.67 -3.98
CA ARG A 10 -3.24 12.78 -3.13
C ARG A 10 -3.12 12.44 -1.64
N LEU A 11 -3.58 11.24 -1.24
CA LEU A 11 -3.49 10.76 0.13
C LEU A 11 -2.03 10.70 0.62
N ARG A 12 -1.12 10.20 -0.22
CA ARG A 12 0.32 10.13 0.09
C ARG A 12 1.01 11.47 0.23
N LYS A 13 0.55 12.48 -0.51
CA LYS A 13 1.12 13.84 -0.47
C LYS A 13 0.65 14.66 0.73
N ASN A 14 -0.22 14.12 1.58
CA ASN A 14 -0.84 14.83 2.69
C ASN A 14 -1.62 16.06 2.18
N SER A 15 -2.77 15.80 1.55
CA SER A 15 -3.61 16.85 0.95
C SER A 15 -4.08 17.86 2.02
N LYS A 16 -4.37 19.10 1.59
CA LYS A 16 -4.80 20.18 2.51
C LYS A 16 -6.07 19.83 3.30
N GLU A 17 -6.89 18.94 2.76
CA GLU A 17 -8.17 18.51 3.35
C GLU A 17 -8.00 17.30 4.29
N ILE A 18 -6.94 16.51 4.14
CA ILE A 18 -6.68 15.31 4.94
C ILE A 18 -5.27 15.41 5.54
N LYS A 19 -5.19 15.94 6.76
CA LYS A 19 -3.95 15.96 7.54
C LYS A 19 -3.78 14.63 8.27
N LEU A 20 -3.35 13.59 7.56
CA LEU A 20 -2.81 12.41 8.21
C LEU A 20 -1.38 12.76 8.63
N ASN A 21 -1.12 12.95 9.93
CA ASN A 21 0.25 13.21 10.41
C ASN A 21 1.11 11.93 10.35
N LEU A 22 1.27 11.36 9.16
CA LEU A 22 1.89 10.08 8.87
C LEU A 22 2.78 10.22 7.63
N ALA A 23 3.98 10.75 7.84
CA ALA A 23 5.07 10.54 6.89
C ALA A 23 5.49 9.06 6.94
N GLY A 24 5.79 8.46 5.79
CA GLY A 24 6.17 7.05 5.76
C GLY A 24 6.20 6.41 4.38
N TYR A 25 6.49 5.12 4.38
CA TYR A 25 6.38 4.24 3.22
C TYR A 25 4.98 3.63 3.18
N TRP A 26 4.26 3.91 2.10
CA TRP A 26 2.88 3.46 1.89
C TRP A 26 2.86 2.19 1.06
N SER A 27 2.01 1.22 1.43
CA SER A 27 1.67 0.13 0.51
C SER A 27 0.90 0.66 -0.70
N TYR A 28 0.76 -0.18 -1.72
CA TYR A 28 -0.23 0.01 -2.78
C TYR A 28 -1.64 -0.31 -2.27
N PRO A 29 -2.71 0.05 -3.01
CA PRO A 29 -4.07 -0.31 -2.65
C PRO A 29 -4.19 -1.82 -2.43
N ILE A 30 -4.75 -2.23 -1.30
CA ILE A 30 -5.07 -3.62 -0.99
C ILE A 30 -6.58 -3.72 -0.98
N TYR A 31 -7.17 -4.64 -1.74
CA TYR A 31 -8.63 -4.79 -1.70
C TYR A 31 -9.03 -5.41 -0.37
N TYR A 32 -9.87 -4.72 0.39
CA TYR A 32 -10.40 -5.19 1.66
C TYR A 32 -11.90 -5.43 1.50
N ARG A 33 -12.29 -6.71 1.41
CA ARG A 33 -13.68 -7.12 1.16
C ARG A 33 -14.43 -7.32 2.47
N THR A 34 -15.59 -6.71 2.56
CA THR A 34 -16.53 -6.86 3.67
C THR A 34 -17.90 -7.26 3.13
N SER A 35 -18.87 -7.50 4.03
CA SER A 35 -20.27 -7.69 3.66
C SER A 35 -20.89 -6.46 2.96
N LYS A 36 -20.32 -5.26 3.13
CA LYS A 36 -20.81 -4.00 2.55
C LYS A 36 -20.17 -3.66 1.20
N GLY A 37 -19.15 -4.42 0.77
CA GLY A 37 -18.41 -4.18 -0.47
C GLY A 37 -16.91 -4.27 -0.30
N THR A 38 -16.18 -3.89 -1.34
CA THR A 38 -14.71 -3.80 -1.33
C THR A 38 -14.25 -2.38 -1.13
N TYR A 39 -13.31 -2.21 -0.21
CA TYR A 39 -12.65 -0.95 0.10
C TYR A 39 -11.17 -1.02 -0.23
N TRP A 40 -10.50 0.13 -0.17
CA TRP A 40 -9.07 0.24 -0.37
C TRP A 40 -8.36 0.37 0.96
N MET A 41 -7.52 -0.61 1.28
CA MET A 41 -6.73 -0.64 2.49
C MET A 41 -5.27 -0.30 2.17
N TYR A 42 -4.63 0.43 3.07
CA TYR A 42 -3.23 0.84 2.98
C TYR A 42 -2.52 0.61 4.29
N TYR A 43 -1.27 0.16 4.21
CA TYR A 43 -0.33 0.20 5.31
C TYR A 43 0.59 1.41 5.19
N ILE A 44 0.85 2.06 6.31
CA ILE A 44 1.79 3.17 6.40
C ILE A 44 2.87 2.78 7.40
N SER A 45 4.10 2.65 6.90
CA SER A 45 5.28 2.20 7.65
C SER A 45 6.20 3.38 7.93
N ALA A 46 6.82 3.42 9.11
CA ALA A 46 7.85 4.42 9.37
C ALA A 46 9.10 4.14 8.53
N ILE A 47 9.85 5.21 8.27
CA ILE A 47 11.06 5.18 7.47
C ILE A 47 12.17 5.99 8.10
N GLU A 48 13.40 5.62 7.77
CA GLU A 48 14.60 6.37 8.13
C GLU A 48 15.58 6.36 6.97
N SER A 49 16.04 7.55 6.56
CA SER A 49 17.04 7.68 5.52
C SER A 49 18.41 7.32 6.06
N ILE A 50 19.17 6.50 5.34
CA ILE A 50 20.56 6.19 5.72
C ILE A 50 21.45 7.33 5.20
N PHE A 51 22.23 7.93 6.10
CA PHE A 51 23.17 9.00 5.75
C PHE A 51 24.15 8.53 4.67
N ASN A 52 24.41 9.38 3.67
CA ASN A 52 25.26 9.09 2.50
C ASN A 52 24.85 7.85 1.68
N SER A 53 23.59 7.43 1.75
CA SER A 53 23.05 6.33 0.94
C SER A 53 21.80 6.76 0.18
N ASN A 54 21.53 6.11 -0.95
CA ASN A 54 20.24 6.18 -1.63
C ASN A 54 19.20 5.23 -1.04
N LYS A 55 19.53 4.57 0.08
CA LYS A 55 18.66 3.62 0.76
C LYS A 55 17.87 4.26 1.90
N THR A 56 16.63 3.82 2.04
CA THR A 56 15.72 4.16 3.12
C THR A 56 15.37 2.87 3.86
N LEU A 57 15.60 2.84 5.18
CA LEU A 57 15.16 1.76 6.04
C LEU A 57 13.65 1.84 6.24
N ILE A 58 12.99 0.69 6.26
CA ILE A 58 11.55 0.60 6.50
C ILE A 58 11.31 -0.24 7.75
N TYR A 59 10.49 0.30 8.64
CA TYR A 59 10.06 -0.33 9.87
C TYR A 59 8.68 -0.97 9.69
N ARG A 60 8.20 -1.64 10.73
CA ARG A 60 6.85 -2.21 10.70
C ARG A 60 5.77 -1.15 10.43
N PRO A 61 4.61 -1.54 9.85
CA PRO A 61 3.48 -0.63 9.70
C PRO A 61 3.08 -0.02 11.05
N HIS A 62 2.97 1.32 11.09
CA HIS A 62 2.50 2.07 12.25
C HIS A 62 1.00 2.37 12.16
N ALA A 63 0.44 2.34 10.94
CA ALA A 63 -0.96 2.58 10.74
C ALA A 63 -1.54 1.75 9.59
N LEU A 64 -2.85 1.58 9.67
CA LEU A 64 -3.72 1.06 8.63
C LEU A 64 -4.77 2.12 8.32
N LEU A 65 -4.98 2.36 7.04
CA LEU A 65 -5.97 3.30 6.51
C LEU A 65 -6.91 2.53 5.58
N VAL A 66 -8.22 2.76 5.70
CA VAL A 66 -9.21 2.25 4.74
C VAL A 66 -10.00 3.42 4.16
N THR A 67 -10.14 3.41 2.83
CA THR A 67 -10.89 4.44 2.09
C THR A 67 -11.98 3.82 1.23
N LEU A 68 -12.93 4.64 0.81
CA LEU A 68 -13.76 4.28 -0.34
C LEU A 68 -12.85 4.14 -1.58
N PRO A 69 -13.15 3.17 -2.48
CA PRO A 69 -12.46 3.10 -3.75
C PRO A 69 -12.54 4.43 -4.49
N ASN A 70 -11.44 4.84 -5.12
CA ASN A 70 -11.39 6.01 -6.00
C ASN A 70 -11.62 7.35 -5.29
N SER A 71 -11.68 7.34 -3.96
CA SER A 71 -11.90 8.51 -3.11
C SER A 71 -10.73 8.69 -2.16
N ASP A 72 -10.56 9.92 -1.70
CA ASP A 72 -9.72 10.24 -0.54
C ASP A 72 -10.51 10.19 0.78
N GLU A 73 -11.80 9.87 0.73
CA GLU A 73 -12.62 9.66 1.92
C GLU A 73 -12.12 8.48 2.76
N VAL A 74 -11.61 8.80 3.95
CA VAL A 74 -11.15 7.84 4.94
C VAL A 74 -12.34 7.35 5.77
N ILE A 75 -12.61 6.05 5.70
CA ILE A 75 -13.71 5.43 6.45
C ILE A 75 -13.22 4.69 7.70
N GLN A 76 -11.93 4.33 7.74
CA GLN A 76 -11.30 3.74 8.91
C GLN A 76 -9.84 4.14 9.00
N PHE A 77 -9.40 4.44 10.22
CA PHE A 77 -8.02 4.71 10.54
C PHE A 77 -7.64 3.99 11.84
N GLN A 78 -6.57 3.21 11.80
CA GLN A 78 -6.02 2.51 12.96
C GLN A 78 -4.55 2.87 13.12
N ASN A 79 -4.20 3.44 14.27
CA ASN A 79 -2.82 3.65 14.69
C ASN A 79 -2.39 2.49 15.59
N PHE A 80 -1.54 1.60 15.08
CA PHE A 80 -1.11 0.41 15.80
C PHE A 80 -0.23 0.73 17.03
N LYS A 81 0.41 1.91 17.09
CA LYS A 81 1.17 2.34 18.29
C LYS A 81 0.29 2.80 19.44
N LYS A 82 -0.93 3.26 19.16
CA LYS A 82 -1.84 3.85 20.15
C LYS A 82 -3.09 3.01 20.43
N GLY A 83 -3.41 2.10 19.53
CA GLY A 83 -4.60 1.24 19.60
C GLY A 83 -4.24 -0.23 19.72
N PHE A 84 -5.18 -1.08 19.31
CA PHE A 84 -4.95 -2.52 19.22
C PHE A 84 -3.87 -2.82 18.18
N ASP A 85 -2.81 -3.50 18.61
CA ASP A 85 -1.75 -3.98 17.72
C ASP A 85 -2.07 -5.40 17.27
N SER A 86 -2.45 -5.56 16.00
CA SER A 86 -2.71 -6.88 15.39
C SER A 86 -1.43 -7.69 15.14
N PHE A 87 -0.24 -7.13 15.39
CA PHE A 87 1.06 -7.75 15.11
C PHE A 87 2.06 -7.57 16.27
N PRO A 88 1.70 -7.98 17.51
CA PRO A 88 2.48 -7.67 18.71
C PRO A 88 3.88 -8.30 18.72
N ASN A 89 4.11 -9.34 17.92
CA ASN A 89 5.38 -10.05 17.85
C ASN A 89 6.43 -9.36 16.94
N VAL A 90 6.06 -8.29 16.23
CA VAL A 90 6.99 -7.53 15.38
C VAL A 90 7.55 -6.35 16.17
N VAL A 91 8.87 -6.30 16.38
CA VAL A 91 9.51 -5.22 17.16
C VAL A 91 9.43 -3.88 16.42
N TRP A 92 9.11 -2.79 17.13
CA TRP A 92 8.91 -1.46 16.54
C TRP A 92 10.20 -0.82 16.03
N GLU A 93 11.28 -0.95 16.78
CA GLU A 93 12.57 -0.30 16.54
C GLU A 93 13.48 -1.14 15.62
N LYS A 94 13.00 -2.29 15.15
CA LYS A 94 13.74 -3.16 14.24
C LYS A 94 13.35 -2.86 12.81
N THR A 95 14.35 -2.63 11.96
CA THR A 95 14.15 -2.53 10.52
C THR A 95 13.70 -3.89 9.97
N ILE A 96 12.68 -3.88 9.12
CA ILE A 96 12.12 -5.09 8.51
C ILE A 96 12.19 -5.08 6.99
N GLY A 97 12.62 -3.96 6.40
CA GLY A 97 12.80 -3.83 4.97
C GLY A 97 13.62 -2.60 4.60
N GLN A 98 13.79 -2.41 3.30
CA GLN A 98 14.49 -1.27 2.73
C GLN A 98 13.81 -0.82 1.42
N PHE A 99 14.05 0.43 1.05
CA PHE A 99 13.76 0.99 -0.26
C PHE A 99 15.05 1.57 -0.87
N PRO A 100 15.33 1.35 -2.17
CA PRO A 100 14.67 0.36 -3.00
C PRO A 100 15.00 -1.07 -2.52
N PHE A 101 14.11 -2.01 -2.77
CA PHE A 101 14.36 -3.44 -2.62
C PHE A 101 14.73 -4.07 -3.96
N ASP A 102 15.27 -5.29 -3.96
CA ASP A 102 16.00 -5.86 -5.10
C ASP A 102 15.24 -5.79 -6.44
N ALA A 103 13.95 -6.13 -6.44
CA ALA A 103 13.13 -6.14 -7.66
C ALA A 103 12.97 -4.75 -8.32
N ILE A 104 13.12 -3.66 -7.56
CA ILE A 104 13.03 -2.28 -8.06
C ILE A 104 14.36 -1.51 -7.99
N GLY A 105 15.42 -2.14 -7.47
CA GLY A 105 16.73 -1.49 -7.25
C GLY A 105 17.41 -0.96 -8.51
N ASN A 106 17.10 -1.57 -9.66
CA ASN A 106 17.66 -1.19 -10.95
C ASN A 106 16.76 -0.23 -11.75
N LEU A 107 15.59 0.14 -11.23
CA LEU A 107 14.69 1.07 -11.91
C LEU A 107 15.14 2.51 -11.69
N THR A 108 15.18 3.29 -12.76
CA THR A 108 15.21 4.75 -12.63
C THR A 108 13.93 5.25 -11.96
N MET A 109 13.98 6.39 -11.29
CA MET A 109 12.78 6.99 -10.69
C MET A 109 11.65 7.21 -11.70
N LYS A 110 11.98 7.54 -12.95
CA LYS A 110 10.99 7.69 -14.03
C LYS A 110 10.30 6.35 -14.36
N GLN A 111 11.06 5.27 -14.48
CA GLN A 111 10.50 3.93 -14.74
C GLN A 111 9.67 3.44 -13.57
N PHE A 112 10.17 3.63 -12.34
CA PHE A 112 9.44 3.28 -11.12
C PHE A 112 8.09 4.01 -11.08
N ARG A 113 8.06 5.33 -11.29
CA ARG A 113 6.81 6.11 -11.30
C ARG A 113 5.85 5.69 -12.41
N LYS A 114 6.34 5.34 -13.59
CA LYS A 114 5.49 4.82 -14.67
C LYS A 114 4.78 3.54 -14.25
N LYS A 115 5.53 2.57 -13.71
CA LYS A 115 4.99 1.31 -13.18
C LYS A 115 4.02 1.54 -12.02
N GLU A 116 4.31 2.52 -11.19
CA GLU A 116 3.43 2.90 -10.09
C GLU A 116 2.05 3.37 -10.58
N ILE A 117 2.04 4.28 -11.55
CA ILE A 117 0.79 4.78 -12.17
C ILE A 117 0.03 3.63 -12.83
N GLU A 118 0.73 2.79 -13.58
CA GLU A 118 0.16 1.61 -14.25
C GLU A 118 -0.49 0.63 -13.25
N LEU A 119 0.17 0.35 -12.13
CA LEU A 119 -0.40 -0.51 -11.08
C LEU A 119 -1.67 0.09 -10.50
N ILE A 120 -1.65 1.40 -10.23
CA ILE A 120 -2.81 2.09 -9.70
C ILE A 120 -3.96 1.98 -10.70
N ASP A 121 -3.75 2.28 -11.98
CA ASP A 121 -4.78 2.16 -13.01
C ASP A 121 -5.35 0.73 -13.11
N LEU A 122 -4.50 -0.30 -12.99
CA LEU A 122 -4.94 -1.69 -12.93
C LEU A 122 -5.78 -1.98 -11.68
N CYS A 123 -5.47 -1.38 -10.53
CA CYS A 123 -6.30 -1.47 -9.32
C CYS A 123 -7.70 -0.86 -9.54
N TYR A 124 -7.82 0.21 -10.33
CA TYR A 124 -9.14 0.75 -10.66
C TYR A 124 -9.95 -0.21 -11.54
N LYS A 125 -9.32 -0.81 -12.55
CA LYS A 125 -9.99 -1.72 -13.48
C LYS A 125 -10.43 -3.03 -12.81
N ASN A 126 -9.57 -3.59 -11.96
CA ASN A 126 -9.77 -4.91 -11.36
C ASN A 126 -10.75 -4.92 -10.18
N ILE A 127 -11.09 -3.76 -9.61
CA ILE A 127 -11.97 -3.74 -8.43
C ILE A 127 -13.34 -4.34 -8.73
N TYR A 128 -13.85 -4.17 -9.94
CA TYR A 128 -15.13 -4.75 -10.35
C TYR A 128 -15.06 -6.28 -10.40
N LEU A 129 -14.03 -6.84 -11.03
CA LEU A 129 -13.81 -8.29 -11.11
C LEU A 129 -13.63 -8.90 -9.72
N PHE A 130 -12.83 -8.27 -8.87
CA PHE A 130 -12.66 -8.70 -7.50
C PHE A 130 -13.97 -8.65 -6.70
N ASN A 131 -14.78 -7.60 -6.89
CA ASN A 131 -16.11 -7.47 -6.27
C ASN A 131 -17.12 -8.51 -6.76
N LYS A 132 -17.02 -8.99 -7.99
CA LYS A 132 -17.98 -9.93 -8.57
C LYS A 132 -17.61 -11.37 -8.26
N ILE A 133 -16.36 -11.74 -8.56
CA ILE A 133 -15.93 -13.14 -8.57
C ILE A 133 -14.67 -13.38 -7.73
N GLY A 134 -14.11 -12.35 -7.09
CA GLY A 134 -12.90 -12.51 -6.27
C GLY A 134 -11.68 -12.92 -7.09
N VAL A 135 -11.51 -12.31 -8.27
CA VAL A 135 -10.39 -12.55 -9.18
C VAL A 135 -9.69 -11.23 -9.48
N ILE A 136 -8.39 -11.30 -9.76
CA ILE A 136 -7.55 -10.21 -10.22
C ILE A 136 -6.81 -10.70 -11.47
N ASP A 137 -6.75 -9.87 -12.51
CA ASP A 137 -6.08 -10.21 -13.76
C ASP A 137 -4.56 -10.35 -13.57
N GLU A 138 -3.95 -11.25 -14.34
CA GLU A 138 -2.53 -11.61 -14.25
C GLU A 138 -1.60 -10.38 -14.33
N GLU A 139 -1.92 -9.43 -15.23
CA GLU A 139 -1.17 -8.17 -15.37
C GLU A 139 -1.12 -7.38 -14.06
N MET A 140 -2.23 -7.29 -13.34
CA MET A 140 -2.26 -6.63 -12.03
C MET A 140 -1.47 -7.46 -11.01
N GLN A 141 -1.62 -8.79 -11.00
CA GLN A 141 -0.91 -9.65 -10.05
C GLN A 141 0.61 -9.49 -10.18
N ASP A 142 1.14 -9.55 -11.40
CA ASP A 142 2.57 -9.49 -11.67
C ASP A 142 3.17 -8.13 -11.33
N LEU A 143 2.45 -7.06 -11.70
CA LEU A 143 2.90 -5.72 -11.38
C LEU A 143 2.82 -5.44 -9.88
N TYR A 144 1.79 -5.96 -9.20
CA TYR A 144 1.67 -5.87 -7.75
C TYR A 144 2.81 -6.62 -7.06
N LYS A 145 3.12 -7.86 -7.46
CA LYS A 145 4.25 -8.64 -6.95
C LYS A 145 5.58 -7.93 -7.13
N THR A 146 5.76 -7.26 -8.27
CA THR A 146 7.00 -6.53 -8.60
C THR A 146 7.19 -5.31 -7.71
N LEU A 147 6.13 -4.53 -7.48
CA LEU A 147 6.23 -3.25 -6.78
C LEU A 147 5.98 -3.36 -5.27
N CYS A 148 5.19 -4.33 -4.83
CA CYS A 148 4.90 -4.53 -3.41
C CYS A 148 6.18 -4.86 -2.65
N ASN A 149 6.48 -4.06 -1.62
CA ASN A 149 7.60 -4.37 -0.76
C ASN A 149 7.32 -5.71 -0.04
N PRO A 150 8.27 -6.68 -0.05
CA PRO A 150 8.09 -7.95 0.62
C PRO A 150 7.66 -7.84 2.08
N LEU A 151 8.03 -6.75 2.77
CA LEU A 151 7.62 -6.52 4.15
C LEU A 151 6.10 -6.44 4.32
N HIS A 152 5.34 -5.96 3.32
CA HIS A 152 3.89 -5.81 3.41
C HIS A 152 3.14 -7.13 3.25
N ILE A 153 3.77 -8.16 2.67
CA ILE A 153 3.11 -9.40 2.26
C ILE A 153 2.44 -10.11 3.45
N GLU A 154 3.16 -10.27 4.56
CA GLU A 154 2.61 -10.93 5.75
C GLU A 154 1.44 -10.16 6.38
N PHE A 155 1.53 -8.82 6.40
CA PHE A 155 0.45 -7.97 6.89
C PHE A 155 -0.77 -8.06 5.96
N ILE A 156 -0.56 -8.12 4.63
CA ILE A 156 -1.63 -8.31 3.65
C ILE A 156 -2.30 -9.68 3.83
N ARG A 157 -1.50 -10.75 3.99
CA ARG A 157 -1.99 -12.11 4.22
C ARG A 157 -2.93 -12.19 5.42
N CYS A 158 -2.61 -11.48 6.50
CA CYS A 158 -3.41 -11.48 7.72
C CYS A 158 -4.69 -10.63 7.61
N GLN A 159 -4.63 -9.41 7.08
CA GLN A 159 -5.77 -8.48 7.08
C GLN A 159 -6.65 -8.56 5.83
N SER A 160 -6.11 -9.03 4.70
CA SER A 160 -6.89 -9.28 3.49
C SER A 160 -6.50 -10.61 2.84
N PRO A 161 -6.87 -11.75 3.47
CA PRO A 161 -6.50 -13.08 2.98
C PRO A 161 -7.05 -13.40 1.59
N LEU A 162 -8.23 -12.88 1.23
CA LEU A 162 -8.80 -13.08 -0.10
C LEU A 162 -7.96 -12.35 -1.17
N PHE A 163 -7.59 -11.10 -0.93
CA PHE A 163 -6.72 -10.36 -1.85
C PHE A 163 -5.35 -11.03 -1.96
N TYR A 164 -4.78 -11.45 -0.83
CA TYR A 164 -3.52 -12.20 -0.81
C TYR A 164 -3.60 -13.44 -1.70
N LYS A 165 -4.65 -14.24 -1.57
CA LYS A 165 -4.85 -15.43 -2.41
C LYS A 165 -4.96 -15.08 -3.90
N CYS A 166 -5.59 -13.95 -4.24
CA CYS A 166 -5.72 -13.53 -5.65
C CYS A 166 -4.41 -13.07 -6.27
N ILE A 167 -3.45 -12.59 -5.45
CA ILE A 167 -2.15 -12.15 -5.96
C ILE A 167 -1.15 -13.32 -5.93
N TRP A 168 -1.05 -14.06 -4.83
CA TRP A 168 0.03 -15.04 -4.60
C TRP A 168 -0.41 -16.51 -4.49
N GLY A 169 -1.71 -16.81 -4.52
CA GLY A 169 -2.25 -18.15 -4.30
C GLY A 169 -2.58 -18.94 -5.56
#